data_AF-A0A412KQP6-F1
#
_entry.id   AF-A0A412KQP6-F1
#
_cell.length_a   1.000
_cell.length_b   1.000
_cell.length_c   1.000
_cell.angle_alpha   90.00
_cell.angle_beta   90.00
_cell.angle_gamma   90.00
#
_symmetry.space_group_name_H-M   'P 1'
#
loop_
_entity.id
_entity.type
_entity.pdbx_description
1 polymer ?
#
loop_
_entity_poly.entity_id
_entity_poly.type
_entity_poly.pdbx_seq_one_letter_code
_entity_poly.pdbx_strand_id
1 'polypeptide(L)'
;MKKRRRRSPKRLVRFLFLLLCVFLGAYFLSGGLAIFSAHTWQAAGDFLPRPEQHPPSNTLTDDSDDTISERLSRIVFLKRAVNSRLDRSHYTRIDEIPTSMQQAVVAVEDKRFYDHHGFDIEGIMRATLVNLQQGEIDEGASTITQQLVKNLFLTHERSFGRKAEEFLLSLAMEFNYSKDEILEMYLNTIYYGSNFYGIEEAAEGYFGKRPSELQLPEAAMLAGLPNAPSLYSPYVDFMMAKKRQFVVLDAMVRAGYIDKTIAEDAKIKPIYLAH
;
A
#
# COMPACT_ATOMS: atom_id res chain seq x y z
N MET A 1 64.22 25.53 -32.84
CA MET A 1 62.87 25.41 -32.23
C MET A 1 61.92 24.68 -33.19
N LYS A 2 61.45 23.47 -32.85
CA LYS A 2 60.45 22.71 -33.63
C LYS A 2 59.02 23.10 -33.17
N LYS A 3 58.20 23.70 -34.04
CA LYS A 3 56.78 23.99 -33.79
C LYS A 3 55.99 22.68 -33.66
N ARG A 4 55.50 22.36 -32.46
CA ARG A 4 54.53 21.25 -32.22
C ARG A 4 53.21 21.60 -32.92
N ARG A 5 52.85 20.84 -33.96
CA ARG A 5 51.51 20.90 -34.59
C ARG A 5 50.45 20.46 -33.57
N ARG A 6 49.63 21.39 -33.08
CA ARG A 6 48.42 21.08 -32.29
C ARG A 6 47.47 20.26 -33.18
N ARG A 7 47.27 18.98 -32.85
CA ARG A 7 46.25 18.14 -33.50
C ARG A 7 44.87 18.73 -33.21
N SER A 8 44.03 18.84 -34.23
CA SER A 8 42.71 19.48 -34.09
C SER A 8 41.78 18.61 -33.22
N PRO A 9 41.09 19.20 -32.23
CA PRO A 9 40.20 18.46 -31.32
C PRO A 9 39.05 17.75 -32.06
N LYS A 10 38.71 18.22 -33.26
CA LYS A 10 37.67 17.64 -34.13
C LYS A 10 37.97 16.20 -34.55
N ARG A 11 39.24 15.78 -34.66
CA ARG A 11 39.59 14.38 -35.00
C ARG A 11 39.41 13.44 -33.81
N LEU A 12 39.73 13.90 -32.61
CA LEU A 12 39.55 13.13 -31.39
C LEU A 12 38.06 12.96 -31.06
N VAL A 13 37.27 14.03 -31.20
CA VAL A 13 35.82 13.98 -30.98
C VAL A 13 35.14 13.02 -31.95
N ARG A 14 35.50 13.05 -33.25
CA ARG A 14 34.97 12.11 -34.24
C ARG A 14 35.35 10.66 -33.94
N PHE A 15 36.57 10.43 -33.47
CA PHE A 15 37.03 9.10 -33.08
C PHE A 15 36.26 8.56 -31.86
N LEU A 16 36.09 9.38 -30.81
CA LEU A 16 35.33 9.02 -29.62
C LEU A 16 33.84 8.77 -29.94
N PHE A 17 33.25 9.57 -30.84
CA PHE A 17 31.88 9.37 -31.29
C PHE A 17 31.71 8.05 -32.05
N LEU A 18 32.64 7.71 -32.94
CA LEU A 18 32.63 6.43 -33.65
C LEU A 18 32.76 5.24 -32.69
N LEU A 19 33.62 5.36 -31.68
CA LEU A 19 33.83 4.33 -30.66
C LEU A 19 32.57 4.13 -29.80
N LEU A 20 31.87 5.22 -29.45
CA LEU A 20 30.57 5.17 -28.79
C LEU A 20 29.49 4.51 -29.66
N CYS A 21 29.43 4.84 -30.95
CA CYS A 21 28.48 4.21 -31.88
C CYS A 21 28.74 2.70 -32.05
N VAL A 22 30.01 2.28 -32.10
CA VAL A 22 30.37 0.86 -32.17
C VAL A 22 30.04 0.14 -30.87
N PHE A 23 30.30 0.76 -29.71
CA PHE A 23 29.93 0.21 -28.42
C PHE A 23 28.42 0.05 -28.26
N LEU A 24 27.65 1.09 -28.60
CA LEU A 24 26.19 1.02 -28.60
C LEU A 24 25.68 -0.02 -29.60
N GLY A 25 26.22 -0.05 -30.82
CA GLY A 25 25.85 -1.05 -31.83
C GLY A 25 26.12 -2.48 -31.35
N ALA A 26 27.29 -2.75 -30.78
CA ALA A 26 27.64 -4.03 -30.19
C ALA A 26 26.73 -4.40 -29.00
N TYR A 27 26.41 -3.44 -28.15
CA TYR A 27 25.47 -3.60 -27.04
C TYR A 27 24.06 -3.98 -27.53
N PHE A 28 23.55 -3.31 -28.57
CA PHE A 28 22.25 -3.66 -29.17
C PHE A 28 22.28 -5.05 -29.84
N LEU A 29 23.36 -5.39 -30.55
CA LEU A 29 23.54 -6.69 -31.21
C LEU A 29 23.74 -7.86 -30.23
N SER A 30 24.33 -7.63 -29.06
CA SER A 30 24.55 -8.65 -28.03
C SER A 30 23.31 -8.91 -27.15
N GLY A 31 22.15 -8.34 -27.50
CA GLY A 31 20.94 -8.45 -26.69
C GLY A 31 20.88 -7.46 -25.53
N GLY A 32 21.57 -6.31 -25.59
CA GLY A 32 21.46 -5.25 -24.58
C GLY A 32 20.03 -4.71 -24.40
N LEU A 33 19.16 -4.87 -25.41
CA LEU A 33 17.72 -4.63 -25.29
C LEU A 33 17.01 -5.64 -24.37
N ALA A 34 17.56 -6.84 -24.23
CA ALA A 34 17.04 -7.84 -23.31
C ALA A 34 17.12 -7.30 -21.87
N ILE A 35 18.16 -6.54 -21.50
CA ILE A 35 18.26 -5.86 -20.19
C ILE A 35 17.14 -4.81 -19.99
N PHE A 36 16.43 -4.36 -21.02
CA PHE A 36 15.26 -3.48 -20.84
C PHE A 36 13.93 -4.24 -20.84
N SER A 37 13.99 -5.56 -20.97
CA SER A 37 12.80 -6.41 -20.95
C SER A 37 12.47 -6.81 -19.51
N ALA A 38 11.18 -6.78 -19.17
CA ALA A 38 10.73 -7.21 -17.85
C ALA A 38 11.08 -8.68 -17.55
N HIS A 39 11.09 -9.54 -18.58
CA HIS A 39 11.32 -10.98 -18.43
C HIS A 39 12.75 -11.34 -18.04
N THR A 40 13.77 -10.62 -18.52
CA THR A 40 15.17 -10.91 -18.14
C THR A 40 15.47 -10.59 -16.69
N TRP A 41 14.89 -9.51 -16.17
CA TRP A 41 15.07 -9.15 -14.76
C TRP A 41 14.27 -10.03 -13.83
N GLN A 42 13.10 -10.51 -14.28
CA GLN A 42 12.33 -11.51 -13.55
C GLN A 42 13.10 -12.84 -13.44
N ALA A 43 13.69 -13.33 -14.53
CA ALA A 43 14.55 -14.52 -14.53
C ALA A 43 15.86 -14.33 -13.75
N ALA A 44 16.44 -13.13 -13.76
CA ALA A 44 17.60 -12.81 -12.91
C ALA A 44 17.24 -12.81 -11.41
N GLY A 45 16.01 -12.40 -11.08
CA GLY A 45 15.46 -12.47 -9.72
C GLY A 45 15.31 -13.91 -9.19
N ASP A 46 15.10 -14.89 -10.07
CA ASP A 46 15.04 -16.31 -9.71
C ASP A 46 16.41 -16.90 -9.35
N PHE A 47 17.50 -16.25 -9.78
CA PHE A 47 18.88 -16.64 -9.47
C PHE A 47 19.38 -16.05 -8.14
N LEU A 48 18.66 -15.08 -7.56
CA LEU A 48 18.96 -14.50 -6.26
C LEU A 48 18.51 -15.44 -5.13
N PRO A 49 19.30 -15.60 -4.05
CA PRO A 49 18.93 -16.44 -2.90
C PRO A 49 17.53 -16.09 -2.40
N ARG A 50 16.71 -17.11 -2.11
CA ARG A 50 15.30 -16.96 -1.71
C ARG A 50 15.18 -15.84 -0.67
N PRO A 51 14.23 -14.91 -0.83
CA PRO A 51 14.09 -13.85 0.15
C PRO A 51 13.73 -14.53 1.47
N GLU A 52 14.46 -14.21 2.53
CA GLU A 52 13.99 -14.58 3.87
C GLU A 52 12.60 -13.97 4.04
N GLN A 53 11.66 -14.76 4.55
CA GLN A 53 10.34 -14.23 4.87
C GLN A 53 10.53 -13.24 6.01
N HIS A 54 10.16 -11.99 5.75
CA HIS A 54 10.19 -10.95 6.77
C HIS A 54 8.73 -10.62 7.08
N PRO A 55 8.34 -10.52 8.35
CA PRO A 55 6.97 -10.15 8.65
C PRO A 55 6.72 -8.69 8.17
N PRO A 56 5.46 -8.30 7.97
CA PRO A 56 5.09 -6.94 7.58
C PRO A 56 5.72 -5.88 8.49
N SER A 57 6.09 -4.71 7.95
CA SER A 57 6.73 -3.65 8.74
C SER A 57 5.92 -3.18 9.94
N ASN A 58 4.59 -3.25 9.89
CA ASN A 58 3.70 -2.91 11.02
C ASN A 58 3.66 -3.95 12.15
N THR A 59 4.37 -5.08 12.00
CA THR A 59 4.55 -6.11 13.05
C THR A 59 5.95 -6.08 13.67
N LEU A 60 6.88 -5.31 13.10
CA LEU A 60 8.26 -5.20 13.56
C LEU A 60 8.38 -4.12 14.64
N THR A 61 9.12 -4.42 15.70
CA THR A 61 9.41 -3.47 16.80
C THR A 61 10.76 -2.76 16.66
N ASP A 62 11.60 -3.19 15.71
CA ASP A 62 12.96 -2.69 15.54
C ASP A 62 13.10 -2.02 14.17
N ASP A 63 13.50 -0.75 14.18
CA ASP A 63 13.75 0.05 12.97
C ASP A 63 15.13 -0.37 12.41
N SER A 64 15.18 -1.50 11.69
CA SER A 64 16.41 -1.89 11.00
C SER A 64 16.74 -0.87 9.91
N ASP A 65 17.94 -0.29 9.99
CA ASP A 65 18.43 0.76 9.08
C ASP A 65 18.69 0.18 7.68
N ASP A 66 17.66 0.16 6.83
CA ASP A 66 17.72 -0.40 5.48
C ASP A 66 18.74 0.37 4.62
N THR A 67 19.65 -0.37 3.98
CA THR A 67 20.64 0.26 3.09
C THR A 67 19.96 0.79 1.82
N ILE A 68 20.48 1.86 1.21
CA ILE A 68 19.97 2.41 -0.07
C ILE A 68 19.82 1.32 -1.15
N SER A 69 20.73 0.33 -1.18
CA SER A 69 20.65 -0.81 -2.10
C SER A 69 19.43 -1.70 -1.86
N GLU A 70 19.03 -1.90 -0.61
CA GLU A 70 17.85 -2.70 -0.23
C GLU A 70 16.56 -1.96 -0.56
N ARG A 71 16.53 -0.65 -0.32
CA ARG A 71 15.40 0.22 -0.71
C ARG A 71 15.19 0.20 -2.23
N LEU A 72 16.28 0.28 -3.01
CA LEU A 72 16.22 0.15 -4.46
C LEU A 72 15.83 -1.26 -4.92
N SER A 73 16.31 -2.31 -4.26
CA SER A 73 15.96 -3.69 -4.63
C SER A 73 14.47 -3.96 -4.43
N ARG A 74 13.82 -3.37 -3.42
CA ARG A 74 12.35 -3.45 -3.24
C ARG A 74 11.60 -2.86 -4.42
N ILE A 75 12.04 -1.72 -4.96
CA ILE A 75 11.38 -1.09 -6.11
C ILE A 75 11.59 -1.95 -7.37
N VAL A 76 12.82 -2.42 -7.61
CA VAL A 76 13.16 -3.21 -8.80
C VAL A 76 12.49 -4.58 -8.78
N PHE A 77 12.44 -5.23 -7.62
CA PHE A 77 11.86 -6.56 -7.42
C PHE A 77 10.58 -6.51 -6.58
N LEU A 78 9.69 -5.57 -6.91
CA LEU A 78 8.49 -5.28 -6.11
C LEU A 78 7.64 -6.53 -5.83
N LYS A 79 7.36 -7.34 -6.86
CA LYS A 79 6.53 -8.55 -6.68
C LYS A 79 7.15 -9.55 -5.70
N ARG A 80 8.47 -9.67 -5.72
CA ARG A 80 9.21 -10.51 -4.78
C ARG A 80 9.15 -9.93 -3.37
N ALA A 81 9.39 -8.63 -3.23
CA ALA A 81 9.38 -7.93 -1.94
C ALA A 81 7.99 -7.98 -1.27
N VAL A 82 6.92 -7.80 -2.04
CA VAL A 82 5.54 -7.95 -1.53
C VAL A 82 5.31 -9.39 -1.07
N ASN A 83 5.62 -10.38 -1.90
CA ASN A 83 5.41 -11.78 -1.56
C ASN A 83 6.22 -12.27 -0.36
N SER A 84 7.37 -11.64 -0.05
CA SER A 84 8.14 -11.97 1.15
C SER A 84 7.58 -11.36 2.44
N ARG A 85 6.67 -10.37 2.33
CA ARG A 85 6.04 -9.66 3.45
C ARG A 85 4.63 -10.15 3.77
N LEU A 86 3.91 -10.67 2.78
CA LEU A 86 2.55 -11.18 2.99
C LEU A 86 2.59 -12.49 3.77
N ASP A 87 1.89 -12.54 4.90
CA ASP A 87 1.58 -13.81 5.54
C ASP A 87 0.55 -14.55 4.68
N ARG A 88 0.83 -15.82 4.38
CA ARG A 88 -0.03 -16.69 3.57
C ARG A 88 -0.85 -17.68 4.40
N SER A 89 -0.60 -17.77 5.70
CA SER A 89 -1.28 -18.71 6.59
C SER A 89 -2.73 -18.31 6.86
N HIS A 90 -2.99 -17.00 7.04
CA HIS A 90 -4.30 -16.42 7.32
C HIS A 90 -4.77 -15.46 6.20
N TYR A 91 -4.38 -15.75 4.95
CA TYR A 91 -4.65 -14.88 3.81
C TYR A 91 -6.00 -15.18 3.17
N THR A 92 -6.93 -14.24 3.24
CA THR A 92 -8.27 -14.34 2.65
C THR A 92 -8.28 -13.71 1.26
N ARG A 93 -8.85 -14.41 0.26
CA ARG A 93 -8.99 -13.81 -1.08
C ARG A 93 -10.09 -12.76 -1.10
N ILE A 94 -10.00 -11.80 -2.02
CA ILE A 94 -10.94 -10.68 -2.14
C ILE A 94 -12.38 -11.15 -2.38
N ASP A 95 -12.57 -12.26 -3.09
CA ASP A 95 -13.88 -12.83 -3.37
C ASP A 95 -14.50 -13.59 -2.19
N GLU A 96 -13.70 -13.90 -1.17
CA GLU A 96 -14.13 -14.45 0.12
C GLU A 96 -14.38 -13.34 1.16
N ILE A 97 -13.99 -12.10 0.86
CA ILE A 97 -14.27 -10.93 1.68
C ILE A 97 -15.59 -10.29 1.21
N PRO A 98 -16.60 -10.10 2.08
CA PRO A 98 -17.86 -9.50 1.68
C PRO A 98 -17.70 -8.13 1.04
N THR A 99 -18.44 -7.87 -0.03
CA THR A 99 -18.44 -6.57 -0.72
C THR A 99 -18.72 -5.41 0.23
N SER A 100 -19.54 -5.62 1.26
CA SER A 100 -19.79 -4.62 2.31
C SER A 100 -18.53 -4.23 3.09
N MET A 101 -17.62 -5.18 3.36
CA MET A 101 -16.34 -4.89 4.02
C MET A 101 -15.40 -4.11 3.10
N GLN A 102 -15.28 -4.55 1.84
CA GLN A 102 -14.48 -3.87 0.82
C GLN A 102 -14.94 -2.41 0.65
N GLN A 103 -16.24 -2.21 0.46
CA GLN A 103 -16.86 -0.89 0.32
C GLN A 103 -16.78 -0.04 1.59
N ALA A 104 -16.90 -0.64 2.78
CA ALA A 104 -16.77 0.09 4.04
C ALA A 104 -15.37 0.69 4.20
N VAL A 105 -14.33 -0.11 3.92
CA VAL A 105 -12.93 0.36 3.95
C VAL A 105 -12.71 1.45 2.92
N VAL A 106 -13.09 1.22 1.66
CA VAL A 106 -12.94 2.23 0.60
C VAL A 106 -13.68 3.52 0.98
N ALA A 107 -14.91 3.45 1.50
CA ALA A 107 -15.67 4.64 1.83
C ALA A 107 -15.03 5.51 2.93
N VAL A 108 -14.43 4.88 3.95
CA VAL A 108 -13.89 5.60 5.12
C VAL A 108 -12.41 5.97 4.97
N GLU A 109 -11.60 5.12 4.36
CA GLU A 109 -10.15 5.34 4.22
C GLU A 109 -9.80 6.10 2.94
N ASP A 110 -10.46 5.78 1.82
CA ASP A 110 -10.06 6.29 0.51
C ASP A 110 -11.22 6.23 -0.50
N LYS A 111 -12.16 7.17 -0.37
CA LYS A 111 -13.43 7.11 -1.13
C LYS A 111 -13.26 7.13 -2.65
N ARG A 112 -12.09 7.53 -3.15
CA ARG A 112 -11.76 7.63 -4.59
C ARG A 112 -10.70 6.61 -4.98
N PHE A 113 -10.52 5.57 -4.17
CA PHE A 113 -9.50 4.54 -4.35
C PHE A 113 -9.43 4.02 -5.78
N TYR A 114 -10.58 3.78 -6.41
CA TYR A 114 -10.67 3.26 -7.77
C TYR A 114 -10.41 4.31 -8.87
N ASP A 115 -10.41 5.61 -8.55
CA ASP A 115 -10.29 6.71 -9.50
C ASP A 115 -8.86 7.26 -9.65
N HIS A 116 -7.97 7.00 -8.69
CA HIS A 116 -6.60 7.51 -8.71
C HIS A 116 -5.54 6.40 -8.78
N HIS A 117 -4.29 6.77 -9.02
CA HIS A 117 -3.15 5.84 -9.10
C HIS A 117 -2.17 6.09 -7.95
N GLY A 118 -2.56 5.68 -6.74
CA GLY A 118 -1.73 5.76 -5.52
C GLY A 118 -1.82 7.08 -4.77
N PHE A 119 -2.22 8.18 -5.42
CA PHE A 119 -2.32 9.50 -4.79
C PHE A 119 -3.63 10.19 -5.14
N ASP A 120 -4.41 10.53 -4.12
CA ASP A 120 -5.61 11.33 -4.29
C ASP A 120 -5.29 12.84 -4.22
N ILE A 121 -4.88 13.45 -5.34
CA ILE A 121 -4.56 14.90 -5.39
C ILE A 121 -5.76 15.76 -4.98
N GLU A 122 -6.97 15.43 -5.44
CA GLU A 122 -8.17 16.19 -5.09
C GLU A 122 -8.60 15.95 -3.64
N GLY A 123 -8.42 14.72 -3.13
CA GLY A 123 -8.60 14.37 -1.72
C GLY A 123 -7.66 15.15 -0.83
N ILE A 124 -6.38 15.24 -1.20
CA ILE A 124 -5.38 16.04 -0.50
C ILE A 124 -5.79 17.52 -0.50
N MET A 125 -6.17 18.09 -1.66
CA MET A 125 -6.60 19.49 -1.75
C MET A 125 -7.84 19.75 -0.88
N ARG A 126 -8.84 18.87 -0.95
CA ARG A 126 -10.08 18.96 -0.16
C ARG A 126 -9.81 18.82 1.33
N ALA A 127 -9.02 17.83 1.75
CA ALA A 127 -8.63 17.64 3.15
C ALA A 127 -7.86 18.85 3.68
N THR A 128 -6.92 19.39 2.88
CA THR A 128 -6.19 20.61 3.23
C THR A 128 -7.13 21.79 3.48
N LEU A 129 -8.12 22.01 2.60
CA LEU A 129 -9.10 23.08 2.77
C LEU A 129 -9.96 22.91 4.03
N VAL A 130 -10.41 21.68 4.32
CA VAL A 130 -11.21 21.37 5.52
C VAL A 130 -10.37 21.56 6.79
N ASN A 131 -9.14 21.05 6.82
CA ASN A 131 -8.23 21.20 7.96
C ASN A 131 -7.91 22.66 8.25
N LEU A 132 -7.73 23.50 7.22
CA LEU A 132 -7.54 24.94 7.37
C LEU A 132 -8.76 25.65 7.95
N GLN A 133 -9.98 25.16 7.68
CA GLN A 133 -11.22 25.71 8.23
C GLN A 133 -11.48 25.24 9.67
N GLN A 134 -11.09 24.00 10.00
CA GLN A 134 -11.34 23.38 11.31
C GLN A 134 -10.20 23.63 12.31
N GLY A 135 -9.04 24.08 11.85
CA GLY A 135 -7.89 24.38 12.71
C GLY A 135 -7.12 23.14 13.20
N GLU A 136 -7.55 21.95 12.80
CA GLU A 136 -6.91 20.68 13.14
C GLU A 136 -6.40 19.99 11.87
N ILE A 137 -5.16 19.52 11.90
CA ILE A 137 -4.58 18.72 10.81
C ILE A 137 -4.95 17.26 11.06
N ASP A 138 -5.98 16.78 10.37
CA ASP A 138 -6.31 15.35 10.37
C ASP A 138 -5.31 14.56 9.50
N GLU A 139 -4.86 13.39 9.97
CA GLU A 139 -3.90 12.51 9.29
C GLU A 139 -4.50 11.81 8.03
N GLY A 140 -5.78 12.05 7.72
CA GLY A 140 -6.59 11.35 6.72
C GLY A 140 -6.33 11.66 5.23
N ALA A 141 -5.13 12.12 4.84
CA ALA A 141 -4.82 12.43 3.44
C ALA A 141 -4.12 11.27 2.68
N SER A 142 -3.82 10.15 3.35
CA SER A 142 -3.09 9.02 2.74
C SER A 142 -4.05 7.99 2.13
N THR A 143 -3.77 7.57 0.90
CA THR A 143 -4.57 6.56 0.17
C THR A 143 -4.37 5.15 0.72
N ILE A 144 -5.27 4.22 0.37
CA ILE A 144 -5.12 2.79 0.72
C ILE A 144 -3.78 2.24 0.24
N THR A 145 -3.34 2.59 -0.97
CA THR A 145 -2.06 2.16 -1.53
C THR A 145 -0.87 2.65 -0.70
N GLN A 146 -0.90 3.91 -0.28
CA GLN A 146 0.14 4.48 0.58
C GLN A 146 0.19 3.80 1.94
N GLN A 147 -0.99 3.56 2.52
CA GLN A 147 -1.10 2.85 3.79
C GLN A 147 -0.60 1.41 3.67
N LEU A 148 -0.92 0.70 2.58
CA LEU A 148 -0.40 -0.64 2.31
C LEU A 148 1.13 -0.65 2.25
N VAL A 149 1.73 0.26 1.47
CA VAL A 149 3.19 0.39 1.36
C VAL A 149 3.83 0.65 2.72
N LYS A 150 3.23 1.54 3.51
CA LYS A 150 3.68 1.82 4.87
C LYS A 150 3.64 0.56 5.73
N ASN A 151 2.54 -0.17 5.72
CA ASN A 151 2.37 -1.38 6.52
C ASN A 151 3.31 -2.51 6.09
N LEU A 152 3.56 -2.68 4.80
CA LEU A 152 4.44 -3.73 4.29
C LEU A 152 5.91 -3.42 4.48
N PHE A 153 6.36 -2.19 4.19
CA PHE A 153 7.77 -1.91 3.94
C PHE A 153 8.42 -0.84 4.81
N LEU A 154 7.65 0.10 5.36
CA LEU A 154 8.23 1.31 5.93
C LEU A 154 8.09 1.33 7.45
N THR A 155 9.17 1.75 8.09
CA THR A 155 9.23 2.05 9.52
C THR A 155 8.29 3.19 9.89
N HIS A 156 8.03 3.34 11.19
CA HIS A 156 7.17 4.40 11.72
C HIS A 156 7.86 5.78 11.79
N GLU A 157 9.15 5.87 11.46
CA GLU A 157 9.94 7.10 11.50
C GLU A 157 9.33 8.21 10.63
N ARG A 158 9.12 9.43 11.15
CA ARG A 158 8.57 10.55 10.38
C ARG A 158 9.68 11.36 9.69
N SER A 159 10.17 10.88 8.54
CA SER A 159 11.16 11.62 7.72
C SER A 159 10.68 11.92 6.29
N PHE A 160 11.20 13.00 5.69
CA PHE A 160 10.91 13.35 4.29
C PHE A 160 11.41 12.27 3.32
N GLY A 161 12.55 11.63 3.63
CA GLY A 161 13.10 10.53 2.86
C GLY A 161 12.18 9.30 2.86
N ARG A 162 11.60 8.95 4.01
CA ARG A 162 10.59 7.89 4.09
C ARG A 162 9.34 8.25 3.27
N LYS A 163 8.87 9.50 3.35
CA LYS A 163 7.67 9.91 2.59
C LYS A 163 7.90 9.88 1.07
N ALA A 164 9.10 10.21 0.61
CA ALA A 164 9.47 10.07 -0.80
C ALA A 164 9.51 8.60 -1.26
N GLU A 165 10.00 7.70 -0.41
CA GLU A 165 9.97 6.26 -0.69
C GLU A 165 8.55 5.70 -0.71
N GLU A 166 7.70 6.09 0.25
CA GLU A 166 6.27 5.78 0.25
C GLU A 166 5.62 6.18 -1.08
N PHE A 167 5.98 7.36 -1.60
CA PHE A 167 5.52 7.84 -2.90
C PHE A 167 5.95 6.94 -4.06
N LEU A 168 7.24 6.65 -4.17
CA LEU A 168 7.77 5.82 -5.26
C LEU A 168 7.23 4.39 -5.22
N LEU A 169 7.16 3.79 -4.03
CA LEU A 169 6.61 2.45 -3.85
C LEU A 169 5.10 2.41 -4.13
N SER A 170 4.33 3.42 -3.75
CA SER A 170 2.89 3.47 -4.03
C SER A 170 2.62 3.53 -5.53
N LEU A 171 3.38 4.33 -6.28
CA LEU A 171 3.31 4.32 -7.73
C LEU A 171 3.70 2.96 -8.30
N ALA A 172 4.79 2.36 -7.81
CA ALA A 172 5.23 1.05 -8.27
C ALA A 172 4.16 -0.04 -8.02
N MET A 173 3.46 0.00 -6.88
CA MET A 173 2.34 -0.89 -6.57
C MET A 173 1.21 -0.73 -7.59
N GLU A 174 0.79 0.50 -7.86
CA GLU A 174 -0.31 0.81 -8.80
C GLU A 174 0.00 0.45 -10.25
N PHE A 175 1.28 0.42 -10.64
CA PHE A 175 1.69 -0.05 -11.95
C PHE A 175 1.74 -1.59 -12.08
N ASN A 176 1.93 -2.30 -10.96
CA ASN A 176 2.18 -3.75 -10.97
C ASN A 176 1.00 -4.60 -10.51
N TYR A 177 0.04 -3.99 -9.82
CA TYR A 177 -1.13 -4.64 -9.25
C TYR A 177 -2.41 -3.87 -9.60
N SER A 178 -3.48 -4.62 -9.81
CA SER A 178 -4.82 -4.06 -9.93
C SER A 178 -5.32 -3.50 -8.59
N LYS A 179 -6.38 -2.68 -8.65
CA LYS A 179 -7.01 -2.12 -7.45
C LYS A 179 -7.52 -3.18 -6.49
N ASP A 180 -8.09 -4.26 -7.01
CA ASP A 180 -8.61 -5.34 -6.18
C ASP A 180 -7.49 -6.13 -5.51
N GLU A 181 -6.36 -6.38 -6.20
CA GLU A 181 -5.17 -6.98 -5.58
C GLU A 181 -4.59 -6.08 -4.49
N ILE A 182 -4.54 -4.77 -4.70
CA ILE A 182 -4.08 -3.81 -3.68
C ILE A 182 -5.01 -3.81 -2.47
N LEU A 183 -6.32 -3.81 -2.69
CA LEU A 183 -7.32 -3.86 -1.61
C LEU A 183 -7.25 -5.19 -0.85
N GLU A 184 -7.09 -6.32 -1.56
CA GLU A 184 -6.90 -7.64 -0.98
C GLU A 184 -5.67 -7.67 -0.07
N MET A 185 -4.52 -7.21 -0.56
CA MET A 185 -3.30 -7.11 0.24
C MET A 185 -3.46 -6.18 1.44
N TYR A 186 -4.13 -5.04 1.27
CA TYR A 186 -4.41 -4.11 2.35
C TYR A 186 -5.23 -4.76 3.47
N LEU A 187 -6.37 -5.36 3.12
CA LEU A 187 -7.26 -6.03 4.07
C LEU A 187 -6.58 -7.18 4.81
N ASN A 188 -5.61 -7.86 4.19
CA ASN A 188 -4.84 -8.94 4.80
C ASN A 188 -3.62 -8.48 5.60
N THR A 189 -3.23 -7.20 5.55
CA THR A 189 -2.00 -6.72 6.22
C THR A 189 -2.29 -5.71 7.33
N ILE A 190 -3.41 -4.99 7.26
CA ILE A 190 -3.67 -3.89 8.19
C ILE A 190 -3.90 -4.39 9.61
N TYR A 191 -3.51 -3.55 10.57
CA TYR A 191 -3.68 -3.83 11.98
C TYR A 191 -5.09 -3.41 12.43
N TYR A 192 -5.88 -4.36 12.93
CA TYR A 192 -7.24 -4.13 13.41
C TYR A 192 -7.31 -3.94 14.94
N GLY A 193 -6.17 -3.87 15.63
CA GLY A 193 -6.13 -3.78 17.09
C GLY A 193 -6.11 -5.16 17.74
N SER A 194 -5.83 -5.20 19.04
CA SER A 194 -5.82 -6.44 19.84
C SER A 194 -4.94 -7.55 19.27
N ASN A 195 -3.81 -7.18 18.66
CA ASN A 195 -2.87 -8.07 17.99
C ASN A 195 -3.44 -8.82 16.76
N PHE A 196 -4.56 -8.38 16.20
CA PHE A 196 -5.10 -8.94 14.95
C PHE A 196 -4.57 -8.20 13.73
N TYR A 197 -3.85 -8.93 12.88
CA TYR A 197 -3.32 -8.44 11.62
C TYR A 197 -4.02 -9.16 10.46
N GLY A 198 -4.67 -8.38 9.59
CA GLY A 198 -5.47 -8.94 8.52
C GLY A 198 -6.90 -9.31 8.91
N ILE A 199 -7.75 -9.42 7.88
CA ILE A 199 -9.20 -9.55 8.04
C ILE A 199 -9.63 -10.91 8.62
N GLU A 200 -8.91 -11.99 8.31
CA GLU A 200 -9.16 -13.33 8.86
C GLU A 200 -9.06 -13.31 10.39
N GLU A 201 -7.90 -12.88 10.91
CA GLU A 201 -7.65 -12.80 12.35
C GLU A 201 -8.62 -11.84 13.04
N ALA A 202 -8.97 -10.72 12.41
CA ALA A 202 -9.91 -9.77 13.00
C ALA A 202 -11.34 -10.31 13.05
N ALA A 203 -11.79 -11.01 12.00
CA ALA A 203 -13.13 -11.60 11.95
C ALA A 203 -13.27 -12.75 12.95
N GLU A 204 -12.27 -13.63 13.02
CA GLU A 204 -12.23 -14.75 13.96
C GLU A 204 -12.07 -14.23 15.39
N GLY A 205 -11.12 -13.32 15.60
CA GLY A 205 -10.83 -12.70 16.88
C GLY A 205 -12.05 -11.98 17.45
N TYR A 206 -12.54 -10.94 16.80
CA TYR A 206 -13.60 -10.11 17.37
C TYR A 206 -14.99 -10.76 17.35
N PHE A 207 -15.30 -11.62 16.38
CA PHE A 207 -16.68 -12.13 16.18
C PHE A 207 -16.79 -13.65 16.10
N GLY A 208 -15.68 -14.39 16.08
CA GLY A 208 -15.71 -15.86 15.96
C GLY A 208 -16.23 -16.30 14.60
N LYS A 209 -15.98 -15.50 13.54
CA LYS A 209 -16.54 -15.69 12.20
C LYS A 209 -15.43 -15.76 11.17
N ARG A 210 -15.69 -16.47 10.07
CA ARG A 210 -14.87 -16.32 8.86
C ARG A 210 -15.17 -14.97 8.20
N PRO A 211 -14.23 -14.38 7.44
CA PRO A 211 -14.47 -13.11 6.74
C PRO A 211 -15.76 -13.11 5.90
N SER A 212 -16.01 -14.20 5.16
CA SER A 212 -17.21 -14.37 4.33
C SER A 212 -18.55 -14.30 5.08
N GLU A 213 -18.53 -14.46 6.41
CA GLU A 213 -19.71 -14.46 7.28
C GLU A 213 -19.98 -13.10 7.94
N LEU A 214 -19.09 -12.13 7.74
CA LEU A 214 -19.23 -10.78 8.28
C LEU A 214 -20.47 -10.09 7.69
N GLN A 215 -21.31 -9.60 8.57
CA GLN A 215 -22.46 -8.77 8.18
C GLN A 215 -22.07 -7.30 8.08
N LEU A 216 -22.89 -6.50 7.38
CA LEU A 216 -22.65 -5.06 7.22
C LEU A 216 -22.31 -4.31 8.54
N PRO A 217 -22.99 -4.55 9.68
CA PRO A 217 -22.62 -3.91 10.94
C PRO A 217 -21.19 -4.25 11.40
N GLU A 218 -20.81 -5.52 11.30
CA GLU A 218 -19.49 -6.02 11.73
C GLU A 218 -18.40 -5.52 10.78
N ALA A 219 -18.65 -5.60 9.47
CA ALA A 219 -17.78 -5.06 8.44
C ALA A 219 -17.52 -3.56 8.63
N ALA A 220 -18.57 -2.77 8.89
CA ALA A 220 -18.43 -1.34 9.16
C ALA A 220 -17.67 -1.05 10.47
N MET A 221 -17.77 -1.93 11.47
CA MET A 221 -17.02 -1.79 12.71
C MET A 221 -15.53 -2.06 12.45
N LEU A 222 -15.19 -3.17 11.78
CA LEU A 222 -13.80 -3.51 11.45
C LEU A 222 -13.14 -2.46 10.54
N ALA A 223 -13.86 -1.96 9.54
CA ALA A 223 -13.36 -0.91 8.65
C ALA A 223 -13.04 0.41 9.39
N GLY A 224 -13.64 0.63 10.57
CA GLY A 224 -13.38 1.80 11.39
C GLY A 224 -12.11 1.72 12.24
N LEU A 225 -11.57 0.52 12.47
CA LEU A 225 -10.48 0.27 13.41
C LEU A 225 -9.10 0.77 12.95
N PRO A 226 -8.68 0.59 11.68
CA PRO A 226 -7.32 0.94 11.22
C PRO A 226 -6.89 2.39 11.50
N ASN A 227 -7.85 3.32 11.55
CA ASN A 227 -7.59 4.73 11.83
C ASN A 227 -6.97 4.98 13.22
N ALA A 228 -7.42 4.26 14.25
CA ALA A 228 -6.83 4.31 15.59
C ALA A 228 -7.12 3.00 16.35
N PRO A 229 -6.40 1.91 16.04
CA PRO A 229 -6.77 0.58 16.50
C PRO A 229 -6.79 0.45 18.04
N SER A 230 -5.86 1.13 18.72
CA SER A 230 -5.78 1.14 20.18
C SER A 230 -6.93 1.90 20.86
N LEU A 231 -7.55 2.86 20.15
CA LEU A 231 -8.67 3.65 20.67
C LEU A 231 -10.02 3.03 20.33
N TYR A 232 -10.14 2.46 19.13
CA TYR A 232 -11.41 1.98 18.59
C TYR A 232 -11.62 0.47 18.73
N SER A 233 -10.66 -0.28 19.29
CA SER A 233 -10.85 -1.71 19.52
C SER A 233 -12.13 -1.97 20.35
N PRO A 234 -13.06 -2.83 19.86
CA PRO A 234 -14.27 -3.21 20.58
C PRO A 234 -14.00 -3.85 21.95
N TYR A 235 -12.82 -4.46 22.13
CA TYR A 235 -12.39 -5.04 23.41
C TYR A 235 -11.89 -4.00 24.42
N VAL A 236 -11.51 -2.81 23.95
CA VAL A 236 -11.06 -1.70 24.81
C VAL A 236 -12.25 -0.81 25.17
N ASP A 237 -12.97 -0.30 24.16
CA ASP A 237 -14.15 0.53 24.34
C ASP A 237 -15.16 0.26 23.21
N PHE A 238 -16.12 -0.61 23.51
CA PHE A 238 -17.18 -0.96 22.58
C PHE A 238 -18.03 0.23 22.13
N MET A 239 -18.25 1.22 23.02
CA MET A 239 -19.06 2.39 22.68
C MET A 239 -18.33 3.32 21.71
N MET A 240 -17.00 3.46 21.85
CA MET A 240 -16.18 4.18 20.87
C MET A 240 -16.10 3.43 19.55
N ALA A 241 -15.94 2.11 19.58
CA ALA A 241 -16.01 1.27 18.37
C ALA A 241 -17.35 1.46 17.62
N LYS A 242 -18.48 1.45 18.35
CA LYS A 242 -19.82 1.71 17.78
C LYS A 242 -19.96 3.13 17.22
N LYS A 243 -19.42 4.15 17.89
CA LYS A 243 -19.42 5.52 17.33
C LYS A 243 -18.62 5.59 16.03
N ARG A 244 -17.45 4.94 15.98
CA ARG A 244 -16.63 4.89 14.76
C ARG A 244 -17.32 4.11 13.65
N GLN A 245 -18.00 3.01 13.97
CA GLN A 245 -18.85 2.28 13.03
C GLN A 245 -19.91 3.19 12.38
N PHE A 246 -20.52 4.10 13.14
CA PHE A 246 -21.53 5.02 12.59
C PHE A 246 -20.91 5.95 11.54
N VAL A 247 -19.70 6.45 11.81
CA VAL A 247 -18.94 7.28 10.85
C VAL A 247 -18.68 6.52 9.55
N VAL A 248 -18.34 5.22 9.64
CA VAL A 248 -18.13 4.35 8.47
C VAL A 248 -19.42 4.17 7.68
N LEU A 249 -20.53 3.82 8.35
CA LEU A 249 -21.82 3.65 7.69
C LEU A 249 -22.28 4.96 7.00
N ASP A 250 -22.10 6.11 7.65
CA ASP A 250 -22.39 7.40 7.04
C ASP A 250 -21.47 7.70 5.85
N ALA A 251 -20.21 7.26 5.89
CA ALA A 251 -19.29 7.36 4.76
C ALA A 251 -19.77 6.50 3.59
N MET A 252 -20.22 5.26 3.84
CA MET A 252 -20.78 4.39 2.81
C MET A 252 -22.02 4.97 2.14
N VAL A 253 -22.90 5.65 2.91
CA VAL A 253 -24.04 6.39 2.35
C VAL A 253 -23.57 7.54 1.47
N ARG A 254 -22.59 8.33 1.92
CA ARG A 254 -22.04 9.45 1.12
C ARG A 254 -21.35 8.97 -0.16
N ALA A 255 -20.75 7.78 -0.15
CA ALA A 255 -20.15 7.14 -1.31
C ALA A 255 -21.17 6.44 -2.23
N GLY A 256 -22.43 6.33 -1.81
CA GLY A 256 -23.50 5.69 -2.59
C GLY A 256 -23.44 4.16 -2.59
N TYR A 257 -22.71 3.53 -1.65
CA TYR A 257 -22.65 2.08 -1.54
C TYR A 257 -23.88 1.46 -0.88
N ILE A 258 -24.52 2.22 0.03
CA ILE A 258 -25.74 1.79 0.71
C ILE A 258 -26.71 2.96 0.85
N ASP A 259 -28.01 2.65 0.93
CA ASP A 259 -29.03 3.63 1.24
C ASP A 259 -29.01 4.04 2.71
N LYS A 260 -29.51 5.25 2.99
CA LYS A 260 -29.64 5.75 4.36
C LYS A 260 -30.45 4.81 5.27
N THR A 261 -31.51 4.19 4.75
CA THR A 261 -32.33 3.23 5.51
C THR A 261 -31.55 1.98 5.91
N ILE A 262 -30.72 1.45 5.02
CA ILE A 262 -29.83 0.31 5.29
C ILE A 262 -28.79 0.69 6.36
N ALA A 263 -28.22 1.89 6.26
CA ALA A 263 -27.28 2.39 7.26
C ALA A 263 -27.91 2.53 8.64
N GLU A 264 -29.11 3.11 8.76
CA GLU A 264 -29.80 3.24 10.05
C GLU A 264 -30.17 1.88 10.66
N ASP A 265 -30.62 0.91 9.85
CA ASP A 265 -30.84 -0.47 10.30
C ASP A 265 -29.54 -1.13 10.80
N ALA A 266 -28.43 -0.95 10.08
CA ALA A 266 -27.13 -1.49 10.47
C ALA A 266 -26.58 -0.86 11.76
N LYS A 267 -26.86 0.42 12.02
CA LYS A 267 -26.45 1.12 13.25
C LYS A 267 -27.08 0.51 14.50
N ILE A 268 -28.36 0.14 14.42
CA ILE A 268 -29.14 -0.38 15.56
C ILE A 268 -29.05 -1.90 15.72
N LYS A 269 -28.58 -2.62 14.71
CA LYS A 269 -28.37 -4.07 14.82
C LYS A 269 -27.37 -4.40 15.94
N PRO A 270 -27.70 -5.37 16.80
CA PRO A 270 -26.78 -5.81 17.84
C PRO A 270 -25.56 -6.46 17.20
N ILE A 271 -24.39 -6.20 17.78
CA ILE A 271 -23.12 -6.82 17.41
C ILE A 271 -22.66 -7.59 18.63
N TYR A 272 -22.34 -8.86 18.44
CA TYR A 272 -21.91 -9.76 19.49
C TYR A 272 -20.44 -10.06 19.28
N LEU A 273 -19.61 -9.75 20.28
CA LEU A 273 -18.20 -10.10 20.24
C LEU A 273 -18.02 -11.59 20.57
N ALA A 274 -16.99 -12.20 20.02
CA ALA A 274 -16.49 -13.47 20.49
C ALA A 274 -15.80 -13.24 21.85
N HIS A 275 -16.53 -13.64 22.89
CA HIS A 275 -16.17 -13.64 24.31
C HIS A 275 -15.98 -12.28 24.99
#